data_AF-A0A7C2FTZ4-F1
#
_entry.id   AF-A0A7C2FTZ4-F1
#
_cell.length_a   1.000
_cell.length_b   1.000
_cell.length_c   1.000
_cell.angle_alpha   90.00
_cell.angle_beta   90.00
_cell.angle_gamma   90.00
#
_symmetry.space_group_name_H-M   'P 1'
#
loop_
_entity.id
_entity.type
_entity.pdbx_description
1 polymer ?
#
loop_
_entity_poly.entity_id
_entity_poly.type
_entity_poly.pdbx_seq_one_letter_code
_entity_poly.pdbx_strand_id
1 'polypeptide(L)'
;MSVKALKLVGLLLALGVNLYLLGRIGVQADQYLQYRREAAALRAEVARLEAFYQARLRQRDFFRSDAYLEVAARENLGLVGPGEKLIVVPAEDRPPASPAAPTTVLPAGAEGGLWARLIALAGGR
;
A
#
# COMPACT_ATOMS: atom_id res chain seq x y z
N MET A 1 34.63 -47.30 -43.85
CA MET A 1 34.92 -46.11 -43.01
C MET A 1 35.80 -46.53 -41.85
N SER A 2 36.86 -45.78 -41.55
CA SER A 2 37.78 -46.10 -40.44
C SER A 2 37.06 -46.03 -39.09
N VAL A 3 37.29 -47.00 -38.20
CA VAL A 3 36.70 -47.06 -36.84
C VAL A 3 36.90 -45.74 -36.06
N LYS A 4 37.98 -45.02 -36.36
CA LYS A 4 38.28 -43.69 -35.79
C LYS A 4 37.22 -42.64 -36.17
N ALA A 5 36.75 -42.64 -37.41
CA ALA A 5 35.73 -41.71 -37.88
C ALA A 5 34.37 -41.96 -37.20
N LEU A 6 34.01 -43.23 -36.98
CA LEU A 6 32.77 -43.59 -36.27
C LEU A 6 32.79 -43.09 -34.81
N LYS A 7 33.93 -43.23 -34.11
CA LYS A 7 34.11 -42.71 -32.75
C LYS A 7 34.02 -41.18 -32.68
N LEU A 8 34.62 -40.48 -33.64
CA LEU A 8 34.55 -39.01 -33.70
C LEU A 8 33.12 -38.51 -33.93
N VAL A 9 32.38 -39.15 -34.83
CA VAL A 9 30.96 -38.82 -35.07
C VAL A 9 30.12 -39.07 -33.81
N GLY A 10 30.35 -40.19 -33.12
CA GLY A 10 29.67 -40.49 -31.85
C GLY A 10 29.97 -39.45 -30.76
N LEU A 11 31.23 -39.01 -30.64
CA LEU A 11 31.63 -37.99 -29.67
C LEU A 11 31.00 -36.63 -29.98
N LEU A 12 30.96 -36.22 -31.25
CA LEU A 12 30.31 -34.98 -31.67
C LEU A 12 28.81 -34.99 -31.41
N LEU A 13 28.14 -36.11 -31.67
CA LEU A 13 26.73 -36.31 -31.33
C LEU A 13 26.50 -36.20 -29.82
N ALA A 14 27.31 -36.89 -29.02
CA ALA A 14 27.20 -36.84 -27.56
C ALA A 14 27.44 -35.42 -27.02
N LEU A 15 28.40 -34.69 -27.57
CA LEU A 15 28.68 -33.30 -27.20
C LEU A 15 27.49 -32.39 -27.57
N GLY A 16 26.94 -32.54 -28.77
CA GLY A 16 25.78 -31.77 -29.22
C GLY A 16 24.54 -32.00 -28.34
N VAL A 17 24.27 -33.26 -27.98
CA VAL A 17 23.17 -33.60 -27.06
C VAL A 17 23.39 -33.00 -25.68
N ASN A 18 24.61 -33.07 -25.14
CA ASN A 18 24.93 -32.45 -23.84
C ASN A 18 24.71 -30.94 -23.88
N LEU A 19 25.23 -30.25 -24.89
CA LEU A 19 25.04 -28.79 -25.06
C LEU A 19 23.56 -28.42 -25.17
N TYR A 20 22.77 -29.20 -25.91
CA TYR A 20 21.33 -29.00 -26.02
C TYR A 20 20.63 -29.13 -24.66
N LEU A 21 20.96 -30.16 -23.87
CA LEU A 21 20.40 -30.37 -22.54
C LEU A 21 20.77 -29.25 -21.57
N LEU A 22 22.03 -28.80 -21.58
CA LEU A 22 22.49 -27.66 -20.77
C LEU A 22 21.74 -26.37 -21.13
N GLY A 23 21.55 -26.08 -22.42
CA GLY A 23 20.77 -24.93 -22.87
C GLY A 23 19.31 -24.98 -22.38
N ARG A 24 18.67 -26.16 -22.43
CA ARG A 24 17.31 -26.37 -21.93
C ARG A 24 17.17 -26.11 -20.43
N ILE A 25 18.15 -26.55 -19.63
CA ILE A 25 18.17 -26.32 -18.17
C ILE A 25 18.37 -24.82 -17.87
N GLY A 26 19.25 -24.14 -18.62
CA GLY A 26 19.47 -22.71 -18.45
C GLY A 26 18.21 -21.86 -18.63
N VAL A 27 17.42 -22.15 -19.67
CA VAL A 27 16.14 -21.45 -19.91
C VAL A 27 15.11 -21.74 -18.80
N GLN A 28 15.02 -22.98 -18.31
CA GLN A 28 14.10 -23.33 -17.23
C GLN A 28 14.49 -22.66 -15.89
N ALA A 29 15.78 -22.53 -15.61
CA ALA A 29 16.27 -21.87 -14.40
C ALA A 29 15.88 -20.38 -14.37
N ASP A 30 15.99 -19.68 -15.50
CA ASP A 30 15.62 -18.27 -15.57
C ASP A 30 14.11 -18.07 -15.39
N GLN A 31 13.27 -18.89 -16.03
CA GLN A 31 11.83 -18.88 -15.82
C GLN A 31 11.44 -19.12 -14.36
N TYR A 32 12.08 -20.08 -13.71
CA TYR A 32 11.85 -20.35 -12.29
C TYR A 32 12.19 -19.15 -11.40
N LEU A 33 13.31 -18.47 -11.67
CA LEU A 33 13.70 -17.27 -10.93
C LEU A 33 12.72 -16.12 -11.16
N GLN A 34 12.24 -15.94 -12.40
CA GLN A 34 11.22 -14.94 -12.72
C GLN A 34 9.92 -15.20 -11.94
N TYR A 35 9.40 -16.44 -11.96
CA TYR A 35 8.19 -16.79 -11.20
C TYR A 35 8.36 -16.59 -9.70
N ARG A 36 9.53 -16.91 -9.13
CA ARG A 36 9.79 -16.65 -7.71
C ARG A 36 9.77 -15.16 -7.37
N ARG A 37 10.34 -14.31 -8.23
CA ARG A 37 10.32 -12.85 -8.03
C ARG A 37 8.91 -12.30 -8.12
N GLU A 38 8.15 -12.74 -9.11
CA GLU A 38 6.75 -12.34 -9.28
C GLU A 38 5.89 -12.76 -8.08
N ALA A 39 6.00 -14.02 -7.65
CA ALA A 39 5.30 -14.50 -6.46
C ALA A 39 5.70 -13.72 -5.19
N ALA A 40 6.96 -13.34 -5.03
CA ALA A 40 7.40 -12.51 -3.91
C ALA A 40 6.83 -11.09 -3.98
N ALA A 41 6.79 -10.48 -5.18
CA ALA A 41 6.20 -9.17 -5.39
C ALA A 41 4.69 -9.16 -5.09
N LEU A 42 3.95 -10.17 -5.57
CA LEU A 42 2.52 -10.30 -5.29
C LEU A 42 2.25 -10.44 -3.80
N ARG A 43 3.03 -11.27 -3.08
CA ARG A 43 2.89 -11.41 -1.62
C ARG A 43 3.15 -10.11 -0.89
N ALA A 44 4.16 -9.35 -1.31
CA ALA A 44 4.45 -8.04 -0.72
C ALA A 44 3.29 -7.06 -0.94
N GLU A 45 2.68 -7.06 -2.12
CA GLU A 45 1.55 -6.19 -2.42
C GLU A 45 0.30 -6.57 -1.60
N VAL A 46 0.01 -7.86 -1.44
CA VAL A 46 -1.08 -8.34 -0.57
C VAL A 46 -0.87 -7.89 0.87
N ALA A 47 0.33 -8.11 1.42
CA ALA A 47 0.65 -7.71 2.79
C ALA A 47 0.51 -6.19 2.99
N ARG A 48 0.92 -5.40 1.99
CA ARG A 48 0.75 -3.95 1.99
C ARG A 48 -0.74 -3.56 1.99
N LEU A 49 -1.55 -4.17 1.13
CA LEU A 49 -2.98 -3.90 1.04
C LEU A 49 -3.72 -4.26 2.32
N GLU A 50 -3.40 -5.40 2.92
CA GLU A 50 -3.94 -5.83 4.21
C GLU A 50 -3.59 -4.83 5.31
N ALA A 51 -2.35 -4.36 5.37
CA ALA A 51 -1.93 -3.35 6.34
C ALA A 51 -2.71 -2.03 6.16
N PHE A 52 -2.90 -1.57 4.92
CA PHE A 52 -3.73 -0.39 4.64
C PHE A 52 -5.17 -0.59 5.05
N TYR A 53 -5.75 -1.74 4.71
CA TYR A 53 -7.12 -2.08 5.08
C TYR A 53 -7.31 -2.08 6.59
N GLN A 54 -6.40 -2.71 7.34
CA GLN A 54 -6.45 -2.73 8.81
C GLN A 54 -6.27 -1.34 9.43
N ALA A 55 -5.42 -0.49 8.86
CA ALA A 55 -5.30 0.91 9.29
C ALA A 55 -6.61 1.69 9.08
N ARG A 56 -7.26 1.49 7.93
CA ARG A 56 -8.56 2.12 7.62
C ARG A 56 -9.68 1.61 8.52
N LEU A 57 -9.71 0.31 8.82
CA LEU A 57 -10.69 -0.27 9.75
C LEU A 57 -10.55 0.35 11.14
N ARG A 58 -9.33 0.42 11.68
CA ARG A 58 -9.07 1.07 12.97
C ARG A 58 -9.54 2.53 13.00
N GLN A 59 -9.29 3.27 11.92
CA GLN A 59 -9.75 4.65 11.81
C GLN A 59 -11.29 4.74 11.81
N ARG A 60 -11.96 3.89 11.03
CA ARG A 60 -13.43 3.81 11.00
C ARG A 60 -14.00 3.46 12.38
N ASP A 61 -13.41 2.48 13.05
CA ASP A 61 -13.89 2.00 14.34
C ASP A 61 -13.67 3.04 15.43
N PHE A 62 -12.57 3.81 15.38
CA PHE A 62 -12.37 4.98 16.24
C PHE A 62 -13.48 6.01 16.06
N PHE A 63 -13.80 6.40 14.83
CA PHE A 63 -14.89 7.37 14.57
C PHE A 63 -16.28 6.84 14.94
N ARG A 64 -16.47 5.52 15.01
CA ARG A 64 -17.71 4.90 15.48
C ARG A 64 -17.75 4.68 16.99
N SER A 65 -16.62 4.81 17.68
CA SER A 65 -16.56 4.57 19.12
C SER A 65 -17.17 5.73 19.91
N ASP A 66 -17.72 5.39 21.08
CA ASP A 66 -18.30 6.37 22.01
C ASP A 66 -17.27 7.42 22.46
N ALA A 67 -15.98 7.07 22.47
CA ALA A 67 -14.88 7.99 22.76
C ALA A 67 -14.81 9.15 21.77
N TYR A 68 -15.04 8.91 20.48
CA TYR A 68 -15.10 9.99 19.49
C TYR A 68 -16.34 10.86 19.69
N LEU A 69 -17.47 10.25 20.07
CA LEU A 69 -18.71 10.95 20.41
C LEU A 69 -18.54 11.88 21.61
N GLU A 70 -17.85 11.43 22.65
CA GLU A 70 -17.53 12.25 23.83
C GLU A 70 -16.61 13.43 23.49
N VAL A 71 -15.56 13.20 22.68
CA VAL A 71 -14.67 14.27 22.21
C VAL A 71 -15.46 15.29 21.39
N ALA A 72 -16.27 14.83 20.43
CA ALA A 72 -17.10 15.69 19.60
C ALA A 72 -18.16 16.45 20.43
N ALA A 73 -18.71 15.85 21.48
CA ALA A 73 -19.66 16.50 22.40
C ALA A 73 -18.98 17.59 23.25
N ARG A 74 -17.76 17.34 23.74
CA ARG A 74 -16.96 18.33 24.47
C ARG A 74 -16.59 19.52 23.58
N GLU A 75 -16.12 19.25 22.36
CA GLU A 75 -15.65 20.28 21.43
C GLU A 75 -16.78 21.11 20.83
N ASN A 76 -17.86 20.47 20.36
CA ASN A 76 -18.92 21.16 19.61
C ASN A 76 -20.05 21.65 20.49
N LEU A 77 -20.35 20.92 21.58
CA LEU A 77 -21.53 21.19 22.42
C LEU A 77 -21.13 21.72 23.82
N GLY A 78 -19.83 21.78 24.13
CA GLY A 78 -19.35 22.18 25.46
C GLY A 78 -19.84 21.27 26.58
N LEU A 79 -20.26 20.04 26.25
CA LEU A 79 -20.80 19.09 27.20
C LEU A 79 -19.67 18.49 28.04
N VAL A 80 -19.84 18.53 29.37
CA VAL A 80 -18.90 17.99 30.35
C VAL A 80 -19.46 16.71 30.98
N GLY A 81 -18.58 15.76 31.27
CA GLY A 81 -18.95 14.48 31.86
C GLY A 81 -19.39 14.60 33.32
N PRO A 82 -20.03 13.55 33.88
CA PRO A 82 -20.44 13.56 35.29
C PRO A 82 -19.23 13.73 36.22
N GLY A 83 -19.21 14.84 36.97
CA GLY A 83 -18.13 15.19 37.90
C GLY A 83 -17.10 16.22 37.38
N GLU A 84 -17.15 16.59 36.10
CA GLU A 84 -16.32 17.65 35.53
C GLU A 84 -16.93 19.05 35.80
N LYS A 85 -16.08 20.08 35.96
CA LYS A 85 -16.50 21.49 36.12
C LYS A 85 -16.22 22.28 34.84
N LEU A 86 -17.27 22.82 34.22
CA LEU A 86 -17.15 23.74 33.08
C LEU A 86 -16.85 25.16 33.57
N ILE A 87 -15.74 25.75 33.14
CA ILE A 87 -15.38 27.14 33.43
C ILE A 87 -15.66 27.97 32.17
N VAL A 88 -16.65 28.87 32.24
CA VAL A 88 -16.97 29.80 31.15
C VAL A 88 -16.34 31.16 31.49
N VAL A 89 -15.41 31.63 30.65
CA VAL A 89 -14.83 32.96 30.78
C VAL A 89 -15.71 33.95 30.01
N PRO A 90 -16.28 34.98 30.66
CA PRO A 90 -17.03 36.04 30.00
C PRO A 90 -16.18 36.72 28.93
N ALA A 91 -16.80 37.12 27.81
CA ALA A 91 -16.08 37.69 26.67
C ALA A 91 -15.28 38.97 27.02
N GLU A 92 -15.69 39.67 28.08
CA GLU A 92 -15.06 40.91 28.54
C GLU A 92 -13.71 40.69 29.24
N ASP A 93 -13.50 39.49 29.78
CA ASP A 93 -12.25 39.10 30.48
C ASP A 93 -11.33 38.24 29.60
N ARG A 94 -11.65 38.08 28.31
CA ARG A 94 -10.82 37.30 27.37
C ARG A 94 -9.55 38.11 27.03
N PRO A 95 -8.33 37.60 27.33
CA PRO A 95 -7.11 38.24 26.86
C PRO A 95 -7.13 38.30 25.33
N PRO A 96 -6.63 39.39 24.70
CA PRO A 96 -6.57 39.46 23.24
C PRO A 96 -5.84 38.23 22.72
N ALA A 97 -6.53 37.48 21.85
CA ALA A 97 -6.00 36.25 21.29
C ALA A 97 -4.63 36.56 20.65
N SER A 98 -3.59 35.87 21.11
CA SER A 98 -2.30 35.83 20.42
C SER A 98 -2.57 35.47 18.95
N PRO A 99 -1.90 36.11 17.96
CA PRO A 99 -2.13 35.81 16.56
C PRO A 99 -2.00 34.31 16.35
N ALA A 100 -3.11 33.67 15.99
CA ALA A 100 -3.14 32.25 15.70
C ALA A 100 -2.13 31.99 14.58
N ALA A 101 -1.25 31.00 14.79
CA ALA A 101 -0.53 30.39 13.68
C ALA A 101 -1.57 30.04 12.59
N PRO A 102 -1.25 30.24 11.31
CA PRO A 102 -2.22 30.06 10.24
C PRO A 102 -2.83 28.67 10.34
N THR A 103 -4.11 28.64 10.73
CA THR A 103 -4.96 27.48 10.57
C THR A 103 -4.84 27.09 9.11
N THR A 104 -4.11 26.01 8.85
CA THR A 104 -4.12 25.38 7.54
C THR A 104 -5.54 24.85 7.39
N VAL A 105 -6.40 25.69 6.81
CA VAL A 105 -7.65 25.27 6.20
C VAL A 105 -7.27 24.22 5.17
N LEU A 106 -7.35 22.95 5.59
CA LEU A 106 -7.34 21.85 4.66
C LEU A 106 -8.55 22.08 3.75
N PRO A 107 -8.38 22.25 2.43
CA PRO A 107 -9.50 22.51 1.54
C PRO A 107 -10.49 21.34 1.62
N ALA A 108 -11.65 21.61 2.20
CA ALA A 108 -12.85 20.80 2.09
C ALA A 108 -13.28 20.79 0.60
N GLY A 109 -12.63 19.92 -0.18
CA GLY A 109 -12.75 19.88 -1.63
C GLY A 109 -11.84 18.87 -2.33
N ALA A 110 -10.87 18.27 -1.63
CA ALA A 110 -9.99 17.26 -2.22
C ALA A 110 -10.63 15.86 -2.37
N GLU A 111 -11.88 15.67 -1.96
CA GLU A 111 -12.53 14.34 -1.97
C GLU A 111 -13.16 13.96 -3.32
N GLY A 112 -13.36 14.92 -4.24
CA GLY A 112 -13.97 14.65 -5.55
C GLY A 112 -12.99 14.29 -6.67
N GLY A 113 -11.67 14.40 -6.46
CA GLY A 113 -10.72 14.48 -7.57
C GLY A 113 -9.96 13.19 -7.91
N LEU A 114 -9.73 12.29 -6.95
CA LEU A 114 -8.76 11.20 -7.15
C LEU A 114 -9.37 10.01 -7.87
N TRP A 115 -10.55 9.56 -7.45
CA TRP A 115 -11.24 8.44 -8.10
C TRP A 115 -11.73 8.80 -9.51
N ALA A 116 -12.20 10.04 -9.72
CA ALA A 116 -12.57 10.54 -11.03
C ALA A 116 -11.38 10.58 -12.02
N ARG A 117 -10.18 10.94 -11.53
CA ARG A 117 -8.95 10.96 -12.35
C ARG A 117 -8.44 9.55 -12.67
N LEU A 118 -8.59 8.59 -11.75
CA LEU A 118 -8.23 7.19 -12.02
C LEU A 118 -9.17 6.53 -13.02
N ILE A 119 -10.49 6.79 -12.94
CA ILE A 119 -11.46 6.28 -13.91
C ILE A 119 -11.22 6.90 -15.30
N ALA A 120 -10.92 8.20 -15.36
CA ALA A 120 -10.58 8.86 -16.63
C ALA A 120 -9.31 8.30 -17.28
N LEU A 121 -8.32 7.86 -16.51
CA LEU A 121 -7.10 7.21 -17.02
C LEU A 121 -7.36 5.77 -17.49
N ALA A 122 -8.31 5.06 -16.86
CA ALA A 122 -8.65 3.68 -17.18
C ALA A 122 -9.64 3.55 -18.35
N GLY A 123 -10.49 4.56 -18.58
CA GLY A 123 -11.50 4.57 -19.65
C GLY A 123 -11.05 5.15 -21.00
N GLY A 124 -9.79 5.57 -21.11
CA GLY A 124 -9.23 6.18 -22.32
C GLY A 124 -8.32 5.23 -23.11
N ARG A 125 -8.87 4.14 -23.64
CA ARG A 125 -8.30 3.37 -24.76
C ARG A 125 -9.40 2.79 -25.63
#